data_AF-A0AAW7HVI2-F1
#
_entry.id   AF-A0AAW7HVI2-F1
#
_cell.length_a   1.000
_cell.length_b   1.000
_cell.length_c   1.000
_cell.angle_alpha   90.00
_cell.angle_beta   90.00
_cell.angle_gamma   90.00
#
_symmetry.space_group_name_H-M   'P 1'
#
loop_
_entity.id
_entity.type
_entity.pdbx_description
1 polymer ?
#
loop_
_entity_poly.entity_id
_entity_poly.type
_entity_poly.pdbx_seq_one_letter_code
_entity_poly.pdbx_strand_id
1 'polypeptide(L)'
;MDVATTISQQELDNALVAFAHYKIGEIKIFDLEQAMSFEAGQALSQSGLVRFSITKMVSGRYRISDEGENAITEAGRDRLEVIRA
;
A
#
# COMPACT_ATOMS: atom_id res chain seq x y z
N MET A 1 -0.62 -5.56 24.07
CA MET A 1 0.68 -5.92 23.47
C MET A 1 0.59 -5.50 22.02
N ASP A 2 0.98 -4.25 21.73
CA ASP A 2 1.09 -3.76 20.36
C ASP A 2 2.35 -4.36 19.76
N VAL A 3 2.19 -5.37 18.92
CA VAL A 3 3.25 -5.81 18.02
C VAL A 3 3.35 -4.71 16.97
N ALA A 4 4.12 -3.67 17.26
CA ALA A 4 4.59 -2.75 16.24
C ALA A 4 5.52 -3.56 15.34
N THR A 5 4.95 -4.26 14.37
CA THR A 5 5.71 -4.94 13.33
C THR A 5 6.47 -3.84 12.61
N THR A 6 7.79 -3.76 12.84
CA THR A 6 8.65 -2.78 12.20
C THR A 6 8.72 -3.14 10.71
N ILE A 7 7.81 -2.60 9.91
CA ILE A 7 7.85 -2.70 8.46
C ILE A 7 9.14 -2.02 8.00
N SER A 8 9.97 -2.76 7.26
CA SER A 8 11.18 -2.21 6.68
C SER A 8 10.84 -1.21 5.57
N GLN A 9 11.75 -0.27 5.31
CA GLN A 9 11.58 0.66 4.19
C GLN A 9 11.39 -0.08 2.86
N GLN A 10 12.06 -1.21 2.67
CA GLN A 10 11.92 -2.04 1.48
C GLN A 10 10.51 -2.62 1.35
N GLU A 11 9.91 -3.10 2.44
CA GLU A 11 8.54 -3.62 2.43
C GLU A 11 7.53 -2.51 2.16
N LEU A 12 7.76 -1.31 2.72
CA LEU A 12 6.94 -0.14 2.44
C LEU A 12 7.01 0.28 0.97
N ASP A 13 8.23 0.28 0.40
CA ASP A 13 8.47 0.61 -1.01
C ASP A 13 7.82 -0.42 -1.94
N ASN A 14 7.96 -1.72 -1.63
CA ASN A 14 7.31 -2.80 -2.37
C ASN A 14 5.77 -2.66 -2.34
N ALA A 15 5.21 -2.31 -1.18
CA ALA A 15 3.78 -2.06 -1.03
C ALA A 15 3.33 -0.85 -1.86
N LEU A 16 4.11 0.23 -1.88
CA LEU A 16 3.85 1.41 -2.69
C LEU A 16 3.86 1.07 -4.19
N VAL A 17 4.84 0.30 -4.66
CA VAL A 17 4.94 -0.15 -6.06
C VAL A 17 3.74 -1.02 -6.43
N ALA A 18 3.39 -2.00 -5.59
CA ALA A 18 2.23 -2.87 -5.83
C ALA A 18 0.94 -2.05 -5.91
N PHE A 19 0.75 -1.09 -4.99
CA PHE A 19 -0.40 -0.20 -5.01
C PHE A 19 -0.43 0.67 -6.28
N ALA A 20 0.72 1.16 -6.73
CA ALA A 20 0.83 1.92 -7.97
C ALA A 20 0.39 1.11 -9.20
N HIS A 21 0.85 -0.13 -9.34
CA HIS A 21 0.42 -1.03 -10.43
C HIS A 21 -1.08 -1.32 -10.36
N TYR A 22 -1.63 -1.48 -9.15
CA TYR A 22 -3.07 -1.64 -8.98
C TYR A 22 -3.84 -0.40 -9.45
N LYS A 23 -3.37 0.81 -9.12
CA LYS A 23 -4.04 2.06 -9.51
C LYS A 23 -4.09 2.30 -11.01
N ILE A 24 -3.07 1.86 -11.74
CA ILE A 24 -3.05 1.93 -13.22
C ILE A 24 -3.66 0.71 -13.90
N GLY A 25 -4.19 -0.25 -13.11
CA GLY A 25 -4.89 -1.42 -13.61
C GLY A 25 -4.00 -2.52 -14.17
N GLU A 26 -2.68 -2.44 -13.97
CA GLU A 26 -1.72 -3.48 -14.36
C GLU A 26 -1.93 -4.78 -13.57
N ILE A 27 -2.27 -4.66 -12.29
CA ILE A 27 -2.60 -5.81 -11.44
C ILE A 27 -4.01 -5.68 -10.85
N LYS A 28 -4.64 -6.80 -10.50
CA LYS A 28 -5.97 -6.81 -9.87
C LYS A 28 -5.85 -6.73 -8.35
N ILE A 29 -6.97 -6.48 -7.69
CA ILE A 29 -7.04 -6.42 -6.22
C ILE A 29 -6.51 -7.69 -5.54
N PHE A 30 -6.73 -8.86 -6.15
CA PHE A 30 -6.19 -10.13 -5.63
C PHE A 30 -4.67 -10.23 -5.73
N ASP A 31 -4.07 -9.65 -6.76
CA ASP A 31 -2.61 -9.62 -6.92
C ASP A 31 -2.00 -8.62 -5.94
N LEU A 32 -2.65 -7.47 -5.73
CA LEU A 32 -2.30 -6.52 -4.68
C LEU A 32 -2.37 -7.19 -3.30
N GLU A 33 -3.41 -7.99 -3.06
CA GLU A 33 -3.60 -8.72 -1.80
C GLU A 33 -2.47 -9.74 -1.52
N GLN A 34 -1.84 -10.27 -2.57
CA GLN A 34 -0.71 -11.19 -2.46
C GLN A 34 0.64 -10.46 -2.37
N ALA A 35 0.78 -9.34 -3.06
CA ALA A 35 2.02 -8.56 -3.11
C ALA A 35 2.24 -7.70 -1.86
N MET A 36 1.19 -7.42 -1.10
CA MET A 36 1.21 -6.56 0.09
C MET A 36 0.71 -7.34 1.31
N SER A 37 1.37 -7.23 2.46
CA SER A 37 0.81 -7.74 3.72
C SER A 37 -0.15 -6.72 4.31
N PHE A 38 -1.02 -7.14 5.25
CA PHE A 38 -1.90 -6.21 5.94
C PHE A 38 -1.10 -5.16 6.71
N GLU A 39 0.00 -5.59 7.35
CA GLU A 39 0.91 -4.74 8.11
C GLU A 39 1.60 -3.72 7.21
N ALA A 40 2.07 -4.13 6.02
CA ALA A 40 2.66 -3.22 5.03
C ALA A 40 1.63 -2.23 4.49
N GLY A 41 0.40 -2.68 4.19
CA GLY A 41 -0.69 -1.80 3.77
C GLY A 41 -1.10 -0.81 4.86
N GLN A 42 -1.07 -1.23 6.13
CA GLN A 42 -1.36 -0.35 7.26
C GLN A 42 -0.27 0.70 7.43
N ALA A 43 1.01 0.30 7.39
CA ALA A 43 2.13 1.23 7.43
C ALA A 43 2.07 2.22 6.25
N LEU A 44 1.75 1.74 5.05
CA LEU A 44 1.59 2.56 3.86
C LEU A 44 0.47 3.59 4.03
N SER A 45 -0.69 3.21 4.57
CA SER A 45 -1.79 4.14 4.87
C SER A 45 -1.42 5.23 5.90
N GLN A 46 -0.47 4.94 6.79
CA GLN A 46 0.02 5.87 7.82
C GLN A 46 1.22 6.71 7.35
N SER A 47 1.89 6.31 6.28
CA SER A 47 3.10 6.96 5.76
C SER A 47 2.86 8.30 5.08
N GLY A 48 1.62 8.60 4.66
CA GLY A 48 1.30 9.78 3.86
C GLY A 48 1.68 9.68 2.38
N LEU A 49 2.26 8.56 1.93
CA LEU A 49 2.58 8.30 0.51
C LEU A 49 1.33 8.01 -0.32
N VAL A 50 0.26 7.61 0.34
CA VAL A 50 -1.02 7.23 -0.28
C VAL A 50 -2.19 7.76 0.55
N ARG A 51 -3.35 7.83 -0.09
CA ARG A 51 -4.64 8.11 0.54
C ARG A 51 -5.56 6.92 0.32
N PHE A 52 -5.33 5.88 1.12
CA PHE A 52 -6.26 4.77 1.26
C PHE A 52 -6.40 4.37 2.73
N SER A 53 -7.47 3.65 3.01
CA SER A 53 -7.70 2.95 4.26
C SER A 53 -7.71 1.44 4.03
N ILE A 54 -7.12 0.69 4.96
CA ILE A 54 -7.11 -0.78 4.94
C ILE A 54 -7.77 -1.30 6.21
N THR A 55 -8.64 -2.29 6.07
CA THR A 55 -9.35 -2.88 7.21
C THR A 55 -9.32 -4.40 7.10
N LYS A 56 -8.90 -5.08 8.17
CA LYS A 56 -8.92 -6.54 8.25
C LYS A 56 -10.36 -7.01 8.53
N MET A 57 -10.89 -7.86 7.66
CA MET A 57 -12.21 -8.46 7.82
C MET A 57 -12.12 -9.72 8.69
N VAL A 58 -13.26 -10.14 9.25
CA VAL A 58 -13.40 -11.34 10.10
C VAL A 58 -12.99 -12.63 9.38
N SER A 59 -13.05 -12.63 8.04
CA SER A 59 -12.61 -13.74 7.18
C SER A 59 -11.10 -13.85 7.01
N GLY A 60 -10.31 -12.94 7.60
CA GLY A 60 -8.85 -12.87 7.44
C GLY A 60 -8.39 -12.14 6.18
N ARG A 61 -9.29 -11.89 5.21
CA ARG A 61 -9.04 -10.98 4.08
C ARG A 61 -9.06 -9.53 4.56
N TYR A 62 -8.45 -8.62 3.82
CA TYR A 62 -8.53 -7.20 4.11
C TYR A 62 -9.18 -6.44 2.95
N ARG A 63 -9.82 -5.32 3.27
CA ARG A 63 -10.46 -4.42 2.30
C ARG A 63 -9.64 -3.16 2.21
N ILE A 64 -9.34 -2.74 0.99
CA ILE A 64 -8.71 -1.45 0.69
C ILE A 64 -9.80 -0.53 0.14
N SER A 65 -9.90 0.67 0.69
CA SER A 65 -10.74 1.76 0.17
C SER A 65 -9.87 2.97 -0.06
N ASP A 66 -9.76 3.41 -1.31
CA ASP A 66 -8.88 4.50 -1.72
C ASP A 66 -9.66 5.70 -2.28
N GLU A 67 -9.02 6.88 -2.33
CA GLU A 67 -9.63 8.13 -2.84
C GLU A 67 -9.68 8.21 -4.38
N GLY A 68 -9.66 7.08 -5.09
CA GLY A 68 -9.75 7.04 -6.55
C GLY A 68 -8.47 7.50 -7.23
N GLU A 69 -8.57 8.41 -8.19
CA GLU A 69 -7.46 8.83 -9.07
C GLU A 69 -6.31 9.52 -8.31
N ASN A 70 -6.61 10.10 -7.14
CA ASN A 70 -5.64 10.80 -6.28
C ASN A 70 -5.16 9.96 -5.09
N ALA A 71 -5.30 8.64 -5.16
CA ALA A 71 -4.91 7.74 -4.08
C ALA A 71 -3.39 7.69 -3.81
N ILE A 72 -2.54 8.15 -4.72
CA ILE A 72 -1.10 8.30 -4.51
C ILE A 72 -0.80 9.79 -4.36
N THR A 73 -0.19 10.17 -3.25
CA THR A 73 0.14 11.58 -2.98
C THR A 73 1.36 12.02 -3.80
N GLU A 74 1.64 13.31 -3.82
CA GLU A 74 2.86 13.85 -4.45
C GLU A 74 4.12 13.19 -3.85
N ALA A 75 4.21 13.10 -2.51
CA ALA A 75 5.29 12.38 -1.83
C ALA A 75 5.40 10.90 -2.24
N GLY A 76 4.27 10.24 -2.49
CA GLY A 76 4.25 8.87 -3.03
C GLY A 76 4.81 8.78 -4.45
N ARG A 77 4.50 9.76 -5.31
CA ARG A 77 5.04 9.82 -6.67
C ARG A 77 6.55 10.08 -6.66
N ASP A 78 7.02 11.03 -5.85
CA ASP A 78 8.45 11.31 -5.69
C ASP A 78 9.20 10.07 -5.20
N ARG A 79 8.61 9.32 -4.24
CA ARG A 79 9.20 8.07 -3.76
C ARG A 79 9.25 7.01 -4.85
N LEU A 80 8.21 6.88 -5.66
CA LEU A 80 8.19 5.96 -6.81
C LEU A 80 9.25 6.31 -7.85
N GLU A 81 9.52 7.59 -8.10
CA GLU A 81 10.60 8.02 -8.98
C GLU A 81 11.96 7.61 -8.44
N VAL A 82 12.20 7.78 -7.13
CA VAL A 82 13.44 7.33 -6.48
C VAL A 82 13.61 5.81 -6.54
N ILE A 83 12.54 5.03 -6.40
CA ILE A 83 12.59 3.56 -6.48
C ILE A 83 12.91 3.08 -7.92
N ARG A 84 12.51 3.86 -8.93
CA ARG A 84 12.68 3.52 -10.35
C ARG A 84 14.00 4.00 -10.96
N ALA A 85 14.70 4.91 -10.27
CA ALA A 85 15.99 5.47 -10.68
C ALA A 85 17.16 4.51 -10.41
#